data_AF-A0A8K0KP23-F1
#
_entry.id   AF-A0A8K0KP23-F1
#
_cell.length_a   1.000
_cell.length_b   1.000
_cell.length_c   1.000
_cell.angle_alpha   90.00
_cell.angle_beta   90.00
_cell.angle_gamma   90.00
#
_symmetry.space_group_name_H-M   'P 1'
#
loop_
_entity.id
_entity.type
_entity.pdbx_description
1 polymer ?
#
loop_
_entity_poly.entity_id
_entity_poly.type
_entity_poly.pdbx_seq_one_letter_code
_entity_poly.pdbx_strand_id
1 'polypeptide(L)' 'MGCELGKLGLVQRERKSGDEVPEPPAPAPTDPRLPLSAKQKYNIMASWKGISRAMEPTGVNMFVK' A
#
# COMPACT_ATOMS: atom_id res chain seq x y z
N MET A 1 2.73 -17.17 -23.32
CA MET A 1 3.29 -16.89 -21.99
C MET A 1 2.31 -15.98 -21.27
N GLY A 2 1.43 -16.55 -20.44
CA GLY A 2 0.43 -15.80 -19.68
C GLY A 2 0.23 -16.52 -18.36
N CYS A 3 0.64 -15.89 -17.26
CA CYS A 3 0.45 -16.44 -15.92
C CYS A 3 -0.85 -15.88 -15.32
N GLU A 4 -1.77 -16.79 -15.07
CA GLU A 4 -3.06 -16.60 -14.42
C GLU A 4 -2.88 -16.32 -12.91
N LEU A 5 -2.89 -15.05 -12.49
CA LEU A 5 -2.92 -14.63 -11.09
C LEU A 5 -4.36 -14.37 -10.58
N GLY A 6 -5.34 -15.11 -11.09
CA GLY A 6 -6.76 -14.95 -10.76
C GLY A 6 -7.30 -15.84 -9.62
N LYS A 7 -6.50 -16.78 -9.11
CA LYS A 7 -7.02 -17.93 -8.33
C LYS A 7 -6.89 -17.85 -6.81
N LEU A 8 -6.80 -16.66 -6.23
CA LEU A 8 -6.82 -16.47 -4.76
C LEU A 8 -8.05 -15.71 -4.23
N GLY A 9 -8.99 -15.30 -5.10
CA GLY A 9 -10.10 -14.41 -4.69
C GLY A 9 -11.50 -15.03 -4.63
N LEU A 10 -11.68 -16.29 -5.02
CA LEU A 10 -13.02 -16.89 -5.18
C LEU A 10 -13.08 -18.31 -4.62
N VAL A 11 -13.03 -18.42 -3.30
CA VAL A 11 -13.64 -19.55 -2.61
C VAL A 11 -14.60 -18.98 -1.58
N GLN A 12 -15.78 -18.58 -2.08
CA GLN A 12 -16.96 -18.58 -1.26
C GLN A 12 -17.23 -20.04 -0.89
N ARG A 13 -16.83 -20.48 0.31
CA ARG A 13 -17.28 -21.75 0.87
C ARG A 13 -18.24 -21.47 2.01
N GLU A 14 -19.43 -22.01 1.80
CA GLU A 14 -20.54 -22.09 2.72
C GLU A 14 -20.11 -22.40 4.15
N ARG A 15 -20.80 -21.78 5.11
CA ARG A 15 -20.66 -22.08 6.53
C ARG A 15 -21.07 -23.52 6.81
N LYS A 16 -20.13 -24.40 7.19
CA LYS A 16 -20.36 -25.44 8.20
C LYS A 16 -19.05 -26.11 8.66
N SER A 17 -19.04 -26.43 9.96
CA SER A 17 -18.13 -27.31 10.70
C SER A 17 -16.66 -26.91 10.82
N GLY A 18 -16.35 -26.28 11.95
CA GLY A 18 -15.38 -26.79 12.94
C GLY A 18 -14.07 -27.35 12.41
N ASP A 19 -13.10 -26.47 12.17
CA ASP A 19 -11.69 -26.64 12.47
C ASP A 19 -11.09 -25.23 12.45
N GLU A 20 -10.97 -24.60 13.61
CA GLU A 20 -10.46 -23.23 13.72
C GLU A 20 -8.93 -23.28 13.60
N VAL A 21 -8.44 -23.33 12.37
CA VAL A 21 -7.01 -23.15 12.10
C VAL A 21 -6.65 -21.75 12.60
N PRO A 22 -5.77 -21.61 13.61
CA PRO A 22 -5.41 -20.30 14.12
C PRO A 22 -4.79 -19.47 12.98
N GLU A 23 -5.32 -18.26 12.79
CA GLU A 23 -4.81 -17.32 11.80
C GLU A 23 -3.32 -17.07 12.06
N PRO A 24 -2.45 -17.15 11.03
CA PRO A 24 -1.03 -16.90 11.23
C PRO A 24 -0.81 -15.48 11.77
N PRO A 25 0.20 -15.27 12.63
CA PRO A 25 0.49 -13.95 13.16
C PRO A 25 0.76 -12.96 12.02
N ALA A 26 0.31 -11.71 12.22
CA ALA A 26 0.53 -10.65 11.25
C ALA A 26 2.03 -10.48 10.94
N PRO A 27 2.40 -10.22 9.67
CA PRO A 27 3.80 -10.04 9.29
C PRO A 27 4.41 -8.85 10.04
N ALA A 28 5.70 -8.95 10.33
CA ALA A 28 6.46 -7.88 10.96
C ALA A 28 6.43 -6.59 10.11
N PRO A 29 6.47 -5.40 10.73
CA PRO A 29 6.51 -4.14 10.00
C PRO A 29 7.77 -4.04 9.13
N THR A 30 7.60 -3.53 7.91
CA THR A 30 8.69 -3.32 6.96
C THR A 30 9.68 -2.27 7.48
N ASP A 31 10.98 -2.58 7.44
CA ASP A 31 12.02 -1.63 7.85
C ASP A 31 11.98 -0.37 6.95
N PRO A 32 11.81 0.84 7.53
CA PRO A 32 11.71 2.08 6.76
C PRO A 32 13.00 2.48 6.04
N ARG A 33 14.14 1.87 6.36
CA ARG A 33 15.42 2.11 5.68
C ARG A 33 15.54 1.38 4.36
N LEU A 34 14.63 0.43 4.09
CA LEU A 34 14.63 -0.28 2.82
C LEU A 34 14.34 0.68 1.67
N PRO A 35 14.91 0.43 0.48
CA PRO A 35 14.63 1.23 -0.69
C PRO A 35 13.12 1.29 -1.00
N LEU A 36 12.66 2.45 -1.47
CA LEU A 36 11.26 2.63 -1.85
C LEU A 36 10.86 1.65 -2.96
N SER A 37 9.72 0.98 -2.76
CA SER A 37 9.06 0.15 -3.77
C SER A 37 8.58 0.99 -4.96
N ALA A 38 8.31 0.33 -6.09
CA ALA A 38 7.77 0.97 -7.29
C ALA A 38 6.44 1.71 -7.02
N LYS A 39 5.53 1.09 -6.25
CA LYS A 39 4.24 1.69 -5.87
C LYS A 39 4.44 2.95 -5.01
N GLN A 40 5.37 2.91 -4.06
CA GLN A 40 5.67 4.08 -3.22
C GLN A 40 6.24 5.24 -4.06
N LYS A 41 7.19 4.97 -4.96
CA LYS A 41 7.74 5.98 -5.86
C LYS A 41 6.67 6.61 -6.74
N TYR A 42 5.80 5.80 -7.33
CA TYR A 42 4.68 6.27 -8.15
C TYR A 42 3.77 7.20 -7.36
N ASN A 43 3.34 6.79 -6.16
CA ASN A 43 2.46 7.60 -5.33
C ASN A 43 3.07 8.96 -4.99
N ILE A 44 4.36 9.00 -4.61
CA ILE A 44 5.07 10.25 -4.32
C ILE A 44 5.06 11.16 -5.57
N MET A 45 5.43 10.65 -6.73
CA MET A 45 5.48 11.44 -7.96
C MET A 45 4.09 11.95 -8.38
N ALA A 46 3.06 11.11 -8.24
CA ALA A 46 1.69 11.46 -8.58
C ALA A 46 1.16 12.60 -7.70
N SER A 47 1.38 12.54 -6.37
CA SER A 47 0.97 13.59 -5.45
C SER A 47 1.82 14.87 -5.59
N TRP A 48 3.09 14.72 -5.98
CA TRP A 48 4.03 15.84 -6.03
C TRP A 48 3.67 16.91 -7.06
N LYS A 49 3.00 16.54 -8.17
CA LYS A 49 2.66 17.47 -9.25
C LYS A 49 1.85 18.69 -8.79
N GLY A 50 0.97 18.52 -7.81
CA GLY A 50 0.19 19.63 -7.25
C GLY A 50 1.04 20.54 -6.37
N ILE A 51 1.84 19.95 -5.49
CA ILE A 51 2.73 20.66 -4.57
C ILE A 51 3.77 21.48 -5.32
N SER A 52 4.38 20.89 -6.36
CA SER A 52 5.45 21.56 -7.12
C SER A 52 4.97 22.79 -7.88
N ARG A 53 3.69 22.83 -8.28
CA ARG A 53 3.09 23.99 -8.96
C ARG A 53 2.78 25.15 -8.02
N ALA A 54 2.57 24.86 -6.75
CA ALA A 54 2.21 25.83 -5.72
C ALA A 54 3.27 25.85 -4.62
N MET A 55 4.55 25.82 -5.00
CA MET A 55 5.67 25.59 -4.07
C MET A 55 5.74 26.64 -2.96
N GLU A 56 5.58 27.93 -3.31
CA GLU A 56 5.62 29.04 -2.36
C GLU A 56 4.50 28.99 -1.32
N PRO A 57 3.19 29.00 -1.68
CA PRO A 57 2.13 28.92 -0.68
C PRO A 57 2.14 27.60 0.10
N THR A 58 2.55 26.49 -0.54
CA THR A 58 2.69 25.20 0.16
C THR A 58 3.81 25.28 1.21
N GLY A 59 4.96 25.87 0.87
CA GLY A 59 6.07 26.06 1.78
C GLY A 59 5.71 26.93 2.98
N VAL A 60 5.00 28.04 2.77
CA VAL A 60 4.50 28.89 3.86
C VAL A 60 3.60 28.09 4.80
N ASN A 61 2.66 27.31 4.25
CA ASN A 61 1.74 26.52 5.06
C ASN A 61 2.41 25.35 5.80
N MET A 62 3.54 24.84 5.31
CA MET A 62 4.25 23.72 5.95
C MET A 62 5.30 24.16 6.98
N PHE A 63 5.90 25.34 6.81
CA PHE A 63 7.08 25.74 7.59
C PHE A 63 6.92 27.04 8.38
N VAL A 64 5.90 27.86 8.10
CA VAL A 64 5.72 29.18 8.76
C VAL A 64 4.45 29.23 9.59
N LYS A 65 3.37 28.65 9.08
CA LYS A 65 2.06 28.63 9.74
C LYS A 65 1.94 27.41 10.65
#